data_AF-I4FK12-F1
#
_entry.id   AF-I4FK12-F1
#
_cell.length_a   1.000
_cell.length_b   1.000
_cell.length_c   1.000
_cell.angle_alpha   90.00
_cell.angle_beta   90.00
_cell.angle_gamma   90.00
#
_symmetry.space_group_name_H-M   'P 1'
#
loop_
_entity.id
_entity.type
_entity.pdbx_description
1 polymer ?
#
loop_
_entity_poly.entity_id
_entity_poly.type
_entity_poly.pdbx_seq_one_letter_code
_entity_poly.pdbx_strand_id
1 'polypeptide(L)'
;MTSSLLEVLSAGIDLRTDLADSSVKMHIRIGDYPEKLATAFILSDGAADSNYLSGFVNLIGFDFYFNGKSEIEIYVEVREDDFFKPETINQVWQHFPKSALKPLQSSSLFFTGLSKANHNPVLYYNLKNPQDLINCFKLNYTAQKVHSFYQHQDILPNMWVGTAQQELEKTRIENIRLYYYKSFTME
;
A
#
# COMPACT_ATOMS: atom_id res chain seq x y z
N MET A 1 22.86 4.95 -8.04
CA MET A 1 22.24 4.39 -6.83
C MET A 1 23.33 3.73 -6.01
N THR A 2 23.42 4.04 -4.72
CA THR A 2 24.28 3.28 -3.80
C THR A 2 23.45 2.12 -3.25
N SER A 3 23.85 0.88 -3.52
CA SER A 3 23.07 -0.32 -3.15
C SER A 3 22.87 -0.47 -1.64
N SER A 4 23.72 0.15 -0.81
CA SER A 4 23.66 0.08 0.65
C SER A 4 22.45 0.78 1.27
N LEU A 5 21.77 1.66 0.52
CA LEU A 5 20.59 2.40 1.00
C LEU A 5 19.28 1.80 0.46
N LEU A 6 19.35 0.69 -0.27
CA LEU A 6 18.21 -0.07 -0.77
C LEU A 6 17.80 -1.11 0.27
N GLU A 7 16.57 -1.02 0.77
CA GLU A 7 16.04 -1.95 1.78
C GLU A 7 15.16 -3.03 1.16
N VAL A 8 14.37 -2.67 0.15
CA VAL A 8 13.46 -3.59 -0.55
C VAL A 8 13.50 -3.30 -2.04
N LEU A 9 13.59 -4.36 -2.83
CA LEU A 9 13.35 -4.34 -4.26
C LEU A 9 12.34 -5.43 -4.59
N SER A 10 11.24 -5.05 -5.26
CA SER A 10 10.29 -6.01 -5.80
C SER A 10 10.00 -5.68 -7.26
N ALA A 11 9.74 -6.73 -8.04
CA ALA A 11 9.24 -6.62 -9.40
C ALA A 11 8.11 -7.64 -9.58
N GLY A 12 7.10 -7.28 -10.37
CA GLY A 12 5.92 -8.11 -10.60
C GLY A 12 5.14 -7.68 -11.82
N ILE A 13 3.97 -8.30 -11.99
CA ILE A 13 3.09 -8.09 -13.14
C ILE A 13 1.64 -7.95 -12.68
N ASP A 14 0.87 -7.11 -13.36
CA ASP A 14 -0.59 -7.06 -13.31
C ASP A 14 -1.10 -7.25 -14.75
N LEU A 15 -1.55 -8.46 -15.05
CA LEU A 15 -1.95 -8.85 -16.40
C LEU A 15 -3.47 -8.78 -16.55
N ARG A 16 -3.92 -8.20 -17.66
CA ARG A 16 -5.33 -8.01 -18.01
C ARG A 16 -5.64 -8.67 -19.35
N THR A 17 -6.92 -8.81 -19.64
CA THR A 17 -7.37 -9.33 -20.94
C THR A 17 -7.00 -8.37 -22.07
N ASP A 18 -7.14 -7.06 -21.85
CA ASP A 18 -6.57 -6.06 -22.76
C ASP A 18 -5.08 -5.89 -22.47
N LEU A 19 -4.25 -6.05 -23.49
CA LEU A 19 -2.81 -5.89 -23.38
C LEU A 19 -2.45 -4.47 -22.95
N ALA A 20 -3.18 -3.45 -23.43
CA ALA A 20 -2.91 -2.05 -23.13
C ALA A 20 -3.06 -1.72 -21.63
N ASP A 21 -3.87 -2.50 -20.91
CA ASP A 21 -4.12 -2.36 -19.47
C ASP A 21 -3.19 -3.22 -18.61
N SER A 22 -2.36 -4.06 -19.22
CA SER A 22 -1.35 -4.86 -18.51
C SER A 22 -0.13 -4.02 -18.15
N SER A 23 0.50 -4.33 -17.03
CA SER A 23 1.68 -3.60 -16.55
C SER A 23 2.73 -4.48 -15.86
N VAL A 24 3.98 -4.03 -15.94
CA VAL A 24 5.06 -4.44 -15.04
C VAL A 24 5.07 -3.47 -13.86
N LYS A 25 5.22 -4.00 -12.65
CA LYS A 25 5.25 -3.21 -11.41
C LYS A 25 6.61 -3.35 -10.75
N MET A 26 7.15 -2.27 -10.22
CA MET A 26 8.40 -2.27 -9.44
C MET A 26 8.21 -1.43 -8.18
N HIS A 27 8.69 -1.92 -7.05
CA HIS A 27 8.77 -1.10 -5.83
C HIS A 27 10.19 -1.07 -5.29
N ILE A 28 10.62 0.12 -4.91
CA ILE A 28 11.93 0.40 -4.35
C ILE A 28 11.72 1.05 -2.99
N ARG A 29 12.21 0.40 -1.94
CA ARG A 29 12.26 0.98 -0.60
C ARG A 29 13.66 1.48 -0.30
N ILE A 30 13.76 2.73 0.10
CA ILE A 30 15.02 3.39 0.44
C ILE A 30 15.03 3.79 1.91
N GLY A 31 16.21 3.66 2.53
CA GLY A 31 16.48 4.18 3.87
C GLY A 31 16.64 5.70 3.88
N ASP A 32 17.56 6.23 4.69
CA ASP A 32 17.86 7.66 4.74
C ASP A 32 18.57 8.12 3.46
N TYR A 33 17.76 8.46 2.43
CA TYR A 33 18.24 8.86 1.11
C TYR A 33 17.48 10.07 0.55
N PRO A 34 17.63 11.26 1.18
CA PRO A 34 16.83 12.45 0.89
C PRO A 34 16.93 12.94 -0.57
N GLU A 35 18.10 12.78 -1.21
CA GLU A 35 18.29 13.14 -2.62
C GLU A 35 17.35 12.36 -3.57
N LYS A 36 17.17 11.04 -3.31
CA LYS A 36 16.31 10.19 -4.13
C LYS A 36 14.84 10.34 -3.78
N LEU A 37 14.52 10.65 -2.53
CA LEU A 37 13.18 11.10 -2.17
C LEU A 37 12.82 12.38 -2.94
N ALA A 38 13.67 13.41 -2.91
CA ALA A 38 13.43 14.66 -3.64
C ALA A 38 13.23 14.42 -5.15
N THR A 39 14.01 13.52 -5.75
CA THR A 39 13.82 13.12 -7.15
C THR A 39 12.44 12.48 -7.38
N ALA A 40 12.02 11.57 -6.50
CA ALA A 40 10.73 10.89 -6.61
C ALA A 40 9.55 11.87 -6.45
N PHE A 41 9.66 12.84 -5.54
CA PHE A 41 8.66 13.92 -5.40
C PHE A 41 8.55 14.76 -6.67
N ILE A 42 9.67 15.14 -7.31
CA ILE A 42 9.66 15.87 -8.59
C ILE A 42 8.96 15.03 -9.67
N LEU A 43 9.29 13.74 -9.76
CA LEU A 43 8.68 12.83 -10.75
C LEU A 43 7.19 12.58 -10.50
N SER A 44 6.71 12.75 -9.26
CA SER A 44 5.28 12.65 -8.93
C SER A 44 4.45 13.83 -9.48
N ASP A 45 5.11 14.86 -10.03
CA ASP A 45 4.50 15.99 -10.74
C ASP A 45 3.40 16.69 -9.91
N GLY A 46 3.64 16.84 -8.60
CA GLY A 46 2.72 17.48 -7.65
C GLY A 46 1.67 16.56 -7.03
N ALA A 47 1.64 15.26 -7.36
CA ALA A 47 0.76 14.31 -6.67
C ALA A 47 1.11 14.14 -5.17
N ALA A 48 2.38 14.37 -4.81
CA ALA A 48 2.89 14.27 -3.46
C ALA A 48 3.39 15.63 -2.92
N ASP A 49 2.77 16.75 -3.30
CA ASP A 49 3.23 18.13 -2.99
C ASP A 49 3.19 18.53 -1.49
N SER A 50 2.92 17.57 -0.61
CA SER A 50 2.94 17.75 0.84
C SER A 50 4.36 17.59 1.39
N ASN A 51 5.12 18.69 1.46
CA ASN A 51 6.41 18.73 2.18
C ASN A 51 6.31 18.14 3.61
N TYR A 52 5.13 18.21 4.24
CA TYR A 52 4.89 17.70 5.60
C TYR A 52 4.86 16.16 5.69
N LEU A 53 4.64 15.43 4.58
CA LEU A 53 4.64 13.96 4.59
C LEU A 53 5.98 13.35 4.19
N SER A 54 6.96 14.17 3.81
CA SER A 54 8.28 13.70 3.36
C SER A 54 9.00 12.84 4.39
N GLY A 55 8.82 13.12 5.69
CA GLY A 55 9.38 12.33 6.79
C GLY A 55 8.79 10.91 6.94
N PHE A 56 7.71 10.61 6.22
CA PHE A 56 7.02 9.31 6.25
C PHE A 56 7.20 8.53 4.95
N VAL A 57 8.01 9.00 4.00
CA VAL A 57 8.15 8.34 2.69
C VAL A 57 9.41 7.50 2.64
N ASN A 58 9.24 6.19 2.45
CA ASN A 58 10.34 5.26 2.24
C ASN A 58 10.15 4.34 1.03
N LEU A 59 8.93 4.21 0.51
CA LEU A 59 8.61 3.30 -0.59
C LEU A 59 8.13 4.07 -1.81
N ILE A 60 8.70 3.72 -2.97
CA ILE A 60 8.39 4.31 -4.26
C ILE A 60 7.96 3.18 -5.21
N GLY A 61 6.78 3.31 -5.79
CA GLY A 61 6.25 2.39 -6.80
C GLY A 61 6.36 2.95 -8.20
N PHE A 62 6.58 2.06 -9.17
CA PHE A 62 6.60 2.34 -10.58
C PHE A 62 5.73 1.32 -11.31
N ASP A 63 4.80 1.81 -12.12
CA ASP A 63 3.98 1.01 -13.02
C ASP A 63 4.37 1.31 -14.46
N PHE A 64 4.63 0.27 -15.25
CA PHE A 64 5.01 0.35 -16.66
C PHE A 64 3.95 -0.37 -17.50
N TYR A 65 3.01 0.38 -18.06
CA TYR A 65 1.93 -0.17 -18.89
C TYR A 65 2.43 -0.54 -20.27
N PHE A 66 1.85 -1.59 -20.86
CA PHE A 66 2.29 -2.09 -22.17
C PHE A 66 1.87 -1.20 -23.34
N ASN A 67 1.01 -0.21 -23.09
CA ASN A 67 0.70 0.86 -24.03
C ASN A 67 1.76 1.99 -24.05
N GLY A 68 2.85 1.87 -23.28
CA GLY A 68 3.94 2.83 -23.21
C GLY A 68 3.78 3.94 -22.18
N LYS A 69 2.65 3.98 -21.45
CA LYS A 69 2.48 4.86 -20.29
C LYS A 69 3.22 4.31 -19.08
N SER A 70 3.72 5.21 -18.23
CA SER A 70 4.33 4.86 -16.96
C SER A 70 3.83 5.79 -15.87
N GLU A 71 3.68 5.26 -14.66
CA GLU A 71 3.22 6.00 -13.50
C GLU A 71 4.19 5.79 -12.34
N ILE A 72 4.31 6.81 -11.49
CA ILE A 72 5.02 6.75 -10.22
C ILE A 72 4.03 6.93 -9.07
N GLU A 73 4.24 6.22 -7.98
CA GLU A 73 3.46 6.34 -6.75
C GLU A 73 4.39 6.48 -5.56
N ILE A 74 4.09 7.48 -4.72
CA ILE A 74 4.83 7.77 -3.49
C ILE A 74 4.01 7.24 -2.32
N TYR A 75 4.59 6.37 -1.50
CA TYR A 75 3.87 5.77 -0.37
C TYR A 75 4.32 6.44 0.94
N VAL A 76 3.35 7.06 1.62
CA VAL A 76 3.49 7.52 3.00
C VAL A 76 3.28 6.32 3.90
N GLU A 77 4.25 6.05 4.77
CA GLU A 77 4.34 4.91 5.67
C GLU A 77 4.23 5.34 7.12
N VAL A 78 3.45 4.59 7.90
CA VAL A 78 3.49 4.68 9.36
C VAL A 78 3.62 3.28 9.94
N ARG A 79 4.64 3.06 10.77
CA ARG A 79 4.87 1.81 11.50
C ARG A 79 4.04 1.74 12.77
N GLU A 80 3.74 0.53 13.22
CA GLU A 80 2.91 0.30 14.41
C GLU A 80 3.39 1.06 15.65
N ASP A 81 4.71 1.05 15.92
CA ASP A 81 5.31 1.75 17.06
C ASP A 81 5.07 3.27 17.04
N ASP A 82 4.73 3.81 15.86
CA ASP A 82 4.48 5.23 15.63
C ASP A 82 2.98 5.57 15.58
N PHE A 83 2.07 4.59 15.56
CA PHE A 83 0.63 4.82 15.39
C PHE A 83 0.04 5.79 16.42
N PHE A 84 0.52 5.74 17.66
CA PHE A 84 -0.02 6.55 18.76
C PHE A 84 0.86 7.74 19.14
N LYS A 85 1.93 8.02 18.39
CA LYS A 85 2.75 9.20 18.63
C LYS A 85 1.94 10.47 18.34
N PRO A 86 2.06 11.52 19.17
CA PRO A 86 1.36 12.79 18.93
C PRO A 86 1.62 13.39 17.55
N GLU A 87 2.86 13.25 17.05
CA GLU A 87 3.26 13.66 15.71
C GLU A 87 2.42 12.97 14.63
N THR A 88 2.36 11.64 14.65
CA THR A 88 1.58 10.84 13.71
C THR A 88 0.10 11.20 13.76
N ILE A 89 -0.47 11.37 14.96
CA ILE A 89 -1.86 11.78 15.13
C ILE A 89 -2.11 13.13 14.46
N ASN A 90 -1.23 14.10 14.71
CA ASN A 90 -1.38 15.47 14.23
C ASN A 90 -0.98 15.66 12.77
N GLN A 91 -0.15 14.81 12.17
CA GLN A 91 0.30 14.99 10.79
C GLN A 91 -0.38 14.02 9.81
N VAL A 92 -0.85 12.87 10.29
CA VAL A 92 -1.43 11.81 9.46
C VAL A 92 -2.88 11.57 9.85
N TRP A 93 -3.14 11.08 11.06
CA TRP A 93 -4.48 10.55 11.42
C TRP A 93 -5.60 11.57 11.49
N GLN A 94 -5.30 12.84 11.83
CA GLN A 94 -6.32 13.89 11.86
C GLN A 94 -6.98 14.13 10.48
N HIS A 95 -6.33 13.70 9.39
CA HIS A 95 -6.84 13.87 8.02
C HIS A 95 -7.69 12.70 7.54
N PHE A 96 -7.82 11.63 8.34
CA PHE A 96 -8.57 10.43 7.99
C PHE A 96 -9.85 10.28 8.84
N PRO A 97 -10.94 9.76 8.25
CA PRO A 97 -12.14 9.43 9.00
C PRO A 97 -11.86 8.28 9.97
N LYS A 98 -12.65 8.19 11.06
CA LYS A 98 -12.52 7.11 12.05
C LYS A 98 -12.62 5.70 11.44
N SER A 99 -13.39 5.54 10.36
CA SER A 99 -13.51 4.28 9.62
C SER A 99 -12.17 3.80 9.06
N ALA A 100 -11.33 4.73 8.59
CA ALA A 100 -9.98 4.44 8.08
C ALA A 100 -8.98 4.08 9.18
N LEU A 101 -9.23 4.50 10.43
CA LEU A 101 -8.34 4.21 11.56
C LEU A 101 -8.65 2.86 12.23
N LYS A 102 -9.88 2.34 12.08
CA LYS A 102 -10.30 1.10 12.74
C LYS A 102 -9.40 -0.11 12.41
N PRO A 103 -8.98 -0.36 11.15
CA PRO A 103 -8.13 -1.51 10.84
C PRO A 103 -6.72 -1.44 11.42
N LEU A 104 -6.26 -0.27 11.88
CA LEU A 104 -4.92 -0.10 12.46
C LEU A 104 -4.69 -1.00 13.68
N GLN A 105 -5.74 -1.34 14.43
CA GLN A 105 -5.66 -2.22 15.61
C GLN A 105 -5.14 -3.64 15.28
N SER A 106 -5.39 -4.12 14.06
CA SER A 106 -4.95 -5.43 13.58
C SER A 106 -3.77 -5.32 12.60
N SER A 107 -3.23 -4.11 12.41
CA SER A 107 -2.19 -3.82 11.43
C SER A 107 -0.82 -3.63 12.09
N SER A 108 0.25 -4.06 11.42
CA SER A 108 1.63 -3.75 11.81
C SER A 108 2.21 -2.56 11.03
N LEU A 109 1.58 -2.21 9.91
CA LEU A 109 2.03 -1.17 9.01
C LEU A 109 0.86 -0.57 8.24
N PHE A 110 0.94 0.73 7.97
CA PHE A 110 -0.02 1.46 7.14
C PHE A 110 0.71 2.16 6.00
N PHE A 111 0.14 2.12 4.79
CA PHE A 111 0.51 3.04 3.72
C PHE A 111 -0.69 3.83 3.19
N THR A 112 -0.44 5.02 2.68
CA THR A 112 -1.32 5.67 1.69
C THR A 112 -0.51 6.02 0.44
N GLY A 113 -1.04 5.65 -0.72
CA GLY A 113 -0.41 5.91 -2.01
C GLY A 113 -0.81 7.26 -2.59
N LEU A 114 0.19 8.09 -2.90
CA LEU A 114 0.04 9.39 -3.54
C LEU A 114 0.51 9.28 -5.00
N SER A 115 -0.43 9.37 -5.94
CA SER A 115 -0.16 9.31 -7.38
C SER A 115 -1.26 10.02 -8.16
N LYS A 116 -0.91 10.61 -9.32
CA LYS A 116 -1.89 11.19 -10.25
C LYS A 116 -2.87 10.17 -10.81
N ALA A 117 -2.44 8.91 -10.90
CA ALA A 117 -3.27 7.81 -11.37
C ALA A 117 -4.44 7.50 -10.43
N ASN A 118 -4.36 7.93 -9.17
CA ASN A 118 -5.38 7.65 -8.16
C ASN A 118 -6.36 8.82 -8.03
N HIS A 119 -7.62 8.63 -8.46
CA HIS A 119 -8.69 9.60 -8.20
C HIS A 119 -9.00 9.78 -6.70
N ASN A 120 -8.79 8.74 -5.90
CA ASN A 120 -8.93 8.73 -4.45
C ASN A 120 -7.71 8.01 -3.84
N PRO A 121 -7.14 8.49 -2.72
CA PRO A 121 -6.05 7.79 -2.05
C PRO A 121 -6.45 6.35 -1.70
N VAL A 122 -5.59 5.41 -2.07
CA VAL A 122 -5.71 4.01 -1.68
C VAL A 122 -4.98 3.83 -0.36
N LEU A 123 -5.72 3.34 0.64
CA LEU A 123 -5.21 3.04 1.96
C LEU A 123 -4.82 1.57 2.01
N TYR A 124 -3.62 1.30 2.49
CA TYR A 124 -3.07 -0.04 2.60
C TYR A 124 -2.80 -0.38 4.07
N TYR A 125 -3.24 -1.57 4.47
CA TYR A 125 -3.11 -2.08 5.83
C TYR A 125 -2.37 -3.42 5.79
N ASN A 126 -1.24 -3.52 6.48
CA ASN A 126 -0.55 -4.80 6.67
C ASN A 126 -1.14 -5.49 7.89
N LEU A 127 -2.12 -6.36 7.66
CA LEU A 127 -2.72 -7.15 8.73
C LEU A 127 -1.71 -8.17 9.22
N LYS A 128 -1.55 -8.22 10.55
CA LYS A 128 -0.70 -9.19 11.25
C LYS A 128 -1.21 -10.62 11.11
N ASN A 129 -2.50 -10.77 10.84
CA ASN A 129 -3.17 -12.03 10.64
C ASN A 129 -4.30 -11.90 9.58
N PRO A 130 -4.28 -12.69 8.47
CA PRO A 130 -5.38 -12.77 7.51
C PRO A 130 -6.76 -13.03 8.11
N GLN A 131 -6.85 -13.79 9.21
CA GLN A 131 -8.12 -14.08 9.88
C GLN A 131 -8.84 -12.82 10.36
N ASP A 132 -8.11 -11.73 10.64
CA ASP A 132 -8.71 -10.46 11.08
C ASP A 132 -9.38 -9.67 9.95
N LEU A 133 -9.18 -10.07 8.69
CA LEU A 133 -9.72 -9.36 7.53
C LEU A 133 -11.23 -9.12 7.65
N ILE A 134 -12.00 -10.13 8.03
CA ILE A 134 -13.47 -10.04 8.13
C ILE A 134 -13.94 -9.22 9.34
N ASN A 135 -13.09 -9.04 10.36
CA ASN A 135 -13.39 -8.22 11.54
C ASN A 135 -13.20 -6.72 11.23
N CYS A 136 -12.27 -6.41 10.33
CA CYS A 136 -11.89 -5.06 9.97
C CYS A 136 -12.61 -4.55 8.70
N PHE A 137 -12.87 -5.43 7.72
CA PHE A 137 -13.35 -5.07 6.38
C PHE A 137 -14.66 -5.78 6.03
N LYS A 138 -15.66 -5.01 5.59
CA LYS A 138 -16.98 -5.52 5.20
C LYS A 138 -16.94 -6.03 3.76
N LEU A 139 -16.43 -7.25 3.57
CA LEU A 139 -16.16 -7.82 2.25
C LEU A 139 -17.43 -8.03 1.41
N ASN A 140 -17.31 -7.85 0.08
CA ASN A 140 -18.27 -8.41 -0.85
C ASN A 140 -18.04 -9.91 -1.08
N TYR A 141 -18.95 -10.54 -1.83
CA TYR A 141 -18.92 -11.97 -2.06
C TYR A 141 -17.64 -12.44 -2.78
N THR A 142 -17.16 -11.68 -3.75
CA THR A 142 -15.93 -12.02 -4.49
C THR A 142 -14.70 -11.96 -3.60
N ALA A 143 -14.56 -10.89 -2.80
CA ALA A 143 -13.46 -10.78 -1.83
C ALA A 143 -13.52 -11.87 -0.76
N GLN A 144 -14.72 -12.24 -0.30
CA GLN A 144 -14.92 -13.34 0.64
C GLN A 144 -14.46 -14.69 0.05
N LYS A 145 -14.72 -14.96 -1.24
CA LYS A 145 -14.22 -16.17 -1.90
C LYS A 145 -12.70 -16.26 -1.89
N VAL A 146 -12.03 -15.18 -2.25
CA VAL A 146 -10.56 -15.10 -2.24
C VAL A 146 -10.04 -15.33 -0.82
N HIS A 147 -10.62 -14.65 0.16
CA HIS A 147 -10.23 -14.82 1.56
C HIS A 147 -10.40 -16.26 2.04
N SER A 148 -11.56 -16.88 1.79
CA SER A 148 -11.83 -18.27 2.18
C SER A 148 -10.85 -19.27 1.57
N PHE A 149 -10.39 -19.05 0.33
CA PHE A 149 -9.39 -19.90 -0.30
C PHE A 149 -8.05 -19.88 0.46
N TYR A 150 -7.61 -18.70 0.89
CA TYR A 150 -6.31 -18.50 1.56
C TYR A 150 -6.28 -18.88 3.04
N GLN A 151 -7.43 -19.09 3.68
CA GLN A 151 -7.51 -19.38 5.12
C GLN A 151 -6.74 -20.64 5.56
N HIS A 152 -6.54 -21.60 4.65
CA HIS A 152 -5.90 -22.88 4.96
C HIS A 152 -4.67 -23.16 4.08
N GLN A 153 -4.16 -22.14 3.39
CA GLN A 153 -2.96 -22.29 2.57
C GLN A 153 -1.72 -22.18 3.45
N ASP A 154 -0.66 -22.88 3.07
CA ASP A 154 0.65 -22.73 3.69
C ASP A 154 1.31 -21.44 3.17
N ILE A 155 1.01 -20.32 3.85
CA ILE A 155 1.46 -18.97 3.52
C ILE A 155 1.94 -18.23 4.78
N LEU A 156 2.58 -17.07 4.60
CA LEU A 156 2.97 -16.21 5.70
C LEU A 156 1.74 -15.69 6.47
N PRO A 157 1.89 -15.42 7.78
CA PRO A 157 0.79 -15.00 8.63
C PRO A 157 0.37 -13.56 8.41
N ASN A 158 1.01 -12.79 7.52
CA ASN A 158 0.64 -11.41 7.25
C ASN A 158 0.02 -11.25 5.86
N MET A 159 -0.82 -10.23 5.69
CA MET A 159 -1.39 -9.88 4.40
C MET A 159 -1.54 -8.37 4.25
N TRP A 160 -1.50 -7.87 3.02
CA TRP A 160 -1.87 -6.48 2.76
C TRP A 160 -3.30 -6.39 2.25
N VAL A 161 -4.00 -5.34 2.68
CA VAL A 161 -5.34 -4.97 2.24
C VAL A 161 -5.29 -3.56 1.70
N GLY A 162 -5.61 -3.38 0.42
CA GLY A 162 -5.70 -2.08 -0.23
C GLY A 162 -7.14 -1.72 -0.56
N THR A 163 -7.62 -0.55 -0.14
CA THR A 163 -8.95 -0.06 -0.54
C THR A 163 -9.00 1.47 -0.53
N ALA A 164 -9.86 2.06 -1.35
CA ALA A 164 -10.05 3.51 -1.33
C ALA A 164 -10.75 3.92 -0.02
N GLN A 165 -10.40 5.08 0.55
CA GLN A 165 -10.99 5.56 1.81
C GLN A 165 -12.52 5.49 1.83
N GLN A 166 -13.18 5.92 0.75
CA GLN A 166 -14.64 5.94 0.62
C GLN A 166 -15.30 4.55 0.72
N GLU A 167 -14.57 3.46 0.43
CA GLU A 167 -15.11 2.10 0.55
C GLU A 167 -15.31 1.70 2.02
N LEU A 168 -14.46 2.23 2.92
CA LEU A 168 -14.52 1.93 4.36
C LEU A 168 -15.73 2.54 5.06
N GLU A 169 -16.34 3.56 4.46
CA GLU A 169 -17.56 4.20 4.96
C GLU A 169 -18.84 3.48 4.51
N LYS A 170 -18.74 2.61 3.50
CA LYS A 170 -19.88 1.87 2.98
C LYS A 170 -20.35 0.78 3.95
N THR A 171 -21.58 0.31 3.72
CA THR A 171 -22.13 -0.88 4.37
C THR A 171 -21.45 -2.16 3.87
N ARG A 172 -20.86 -2.12 2.67
CA ARG A 172 -20.07 -3.20 2.08
C ARG A 172 -19.03 -2.61 1.11
N ILE A 173 -17.83 -3.15 1.12
CA ILE A 173 -16.72 -2.77 0.24
C ILE A 173 -16.92 -3.48 -1.09
N GLU A 174 -16.97 -2.71 -2.18
CA GLU A 174 -17.09 -3.26 -3.52
C GLU A 174 -15.74 -3.31 -4.25
N ASN A 175 -14.81 -2.41 -3.89
CA ASN A 175 -13.47 -2.35 -4.49
C ASN A 175 -12.39 -2.59 -3.43
N ILE A 176 -11.68 -3.72 -3.54
CA ILE A 176 -10.64 -4.11 -2.58
C ILE A 176 -9.53 -4.89 -3.28
N ARG A 177 -8.30 -4.72 -2.80
CA ARG A 177 -7.09 -5.44 -3.21
C ARG A 177 -6.62 -6.27 -2.02
N LEU A 178 -6.39 -7.56 -2.24
CA LEU A 178 -5.93 -8.50 -1.21
C LEU A 178 -4.60 -9.10 -1.66
N TYR A 179 -3.56 -8.98 -0.83
CA TYR A 179 -2.22 -9.46 -1.16
C TYR A 179 -1.74 -10.45 -0.11
N TYR A 180 -1.36 -11.65 -0.54
CA TYR A 180 -0.87 -12.74 0.30
C TYR A 180 0.58 -13.07 -0.05
N TYR A 181 1.33 -13.61 0.90
CA TYR A 181 2.78 -13.81 0.77
C TYR A 181 3.20 -15.22 1.15
N LYS A 182 4.23 -15.75 0.47
CA LYS A 182 4.95 -16.96 0.85
C LYS A 182 6.44 -16.66 0.72
N SER A 183 7.22 -17.06 1.72
CA SER A 183 8.69 -16.95 1.67
C SER A 183 9.29 -18.24 1.14
N PHE A 184 10.36 -18.12 0.36
CA PHE A 184 11.15 -19.24 -0.14
C PHE A 184 12.59 -19.00 0.26
N THR A 185 13.11 -19.85 1.15
CA THR A 185 14.49 -19.80 1.64
C THR A 185 15.18 -21.12 1.33
N MET A 186 16.50 -21.09 1.10
CA MET A 186 17.28 -22.32 1.05
C MET A 186 17.35 -22.92 2.47
N GLU A 187 17.24 -24.25 2.56
CA GLU A 187 17.53 -25.00 3.79
C GLU A 187 19.03 -25.03 4.10
#